data_AF-A0A832H738-F1
#
_entry.id   AF-A0A832H738-F1
#
_cell.length_a   1.000
_cell.length_b   1.000
_cell.length_c   1.000
_cell.angle_alpha   90.00
_cell.angle_beta   90.00
_cell.angle_gamma   90.00
#
_symmetry.space_group_name_H-M   'P 1'
#
loop_
_entity.id
_entity.type
_entity.pdbx_description
1 polymer ?
#
loop_
_entity_poly.entity_id
_entity_poly.type
_entity_poly.pdbx_seq_one_letter_code
_entity_poly.pdbx_strand_id
1 'polypeptide(L)'
;MKLGLASRTALVLATLSFLALGAWAGWQALKSHRWNQGVDRLATALSRRELTQAAFLLRALEAQRPQHPDLVPHRARFLGLIQSPHAPVVWDQAVRLFPAEEEFRVAATLAHLQSGDAPGAARMLESWPQPPRSPTAFARAALAAAFARGDWAEAETHALALNRAAPDDPAAALNLARVQIQGPNAPEARQTLRRLAQSPAIRPEALRTLFQDALTRKQPGEVQQLAGFARTLQPALADAQWALLEALERAGLPTPESEIQSAWRLAQDQPAIQAQIAGWLTSRQLGTLAWTLFQNDPPPQPWNFPLGLALAEAALGARQESTAWAALARAEWPGLDDLRQLCLARLKWGQPGADTHLNRAVQDATRRPGGLVHLLQTVETWRWEPGLVAVLQARILTPDPAPREWAVLFSLLEKRADTEAMRQASLRFLELHPENPIALNNAAYFSWLRASQLDQAEAWAAKAHQTLPESRQIASTLALILLSQNKSGQAEALLGPIPPGPDTILAHASLLKIQHKSLNNNILQILRTAQVTYPEEVAQRDTLLGSNSP
;
A
#
# COMPACT_ATOMS: atom_id res chain seq x y z
N MET A 1 4.95 -96.56 -11.54
CA MET A 1 4.97 -95.71 -12.75
C MET A 1 6.10 -94.69 -12.64
N LYS A 2 7.17 -94.84 -13.42
CA LYS A 2 8.26 -93.84 -13.50
C LYS A 2 7.77 -92.69 -14.39
N LEU A 3 7.44 -91.56 -13.79
CA LEU A 3 7.19 -90.29 -14.47
C LEU A 3 8.36 -90.02 -15.44
N GLY A 4 8.07 -89.99 -16.76
CA GLY A 4 9.07 -89.78 -17.81
C GLY A 4 9.78 -88.43 -17.65
N LEU A 5 11.00 -88.29 -18.18
CA LEU A 5 11.88 -87.13 -17.99
C LEU A 5 11.16 -85.78 -18.17
N ALA A 6 10.25 -85.68 -19.15
CA ALA A 6 9.42 -84.50 -19.43
C ALA A 6 8.43 -84.11 -18.32
N SER A 7 7.94 -85.07 -17.54
CA SER A 7 7.01 -84.82 -16.44
C SER A 7 7.70 -84.36 -15.15
N ARG A 8 8.97 -84.74 -14.96
CA ARG A 8 9.81 -84.24 -13.86
C ARG A 8 10.24 -82.80 -14.10
N THR A 9 10.61 -82.45 -15.34
CA THR A 9 10.91 -81.06 -15.71
C THR A 9 9.69 -80.16 -15.61
N ALA A 10 8.51 -80.63 -16.02
CA ALA A 10 7.25 -79.89 -15.84
C ALA A 10 6.93 -79.62 -14.36
N LEU A 11 7.15 -80.59 -13.47
CA LEU A 11 6.92 -80.42 -12.03
C LEU A 11 7.89 -79.41 -11.39
N VAL A 12 9.18 -79.45 -11.77
CA VAL A 12 10.19 -78.49 -11.30
C VAL A 12 9.91 -77.07 -11.81
N LEU A 13 9.47 -76.93 -13.06
CA LEU A 13 9.06 -75.62 -13.60
C LEU A 13 7.82 -75.09 -12.87
N ALA A 14 6.84 -75.94 -12.59
CA ALA A 14 5.63 -75.55 -11.84
C ALA A 14 5.95 -75.09 -10.41
N THR A 15 6.85 -75.78 -9.70
CA THR A 15 7.26 -75.38 -8.34
C THR A 15 8.09 -74.10 -8.34
N LEU A 16 8.99 -73.90 -9.31
CA LEU A 16 9.73 -72.65 -9.47
C LEU A 16 8.80 -71.48 -9.82
N SER A 17 7.81 -71.69 -10.69
CA SER A 17 6.78 -70.68 -10.98
C SER A 17 5.95 -70.34 -9.74
N PHE A 18 5.59 -71.33 -8.92
CA PHE A 18 4.84 -71.10 -7.68
C PHE A 18 5.66 -70.33 -6.63
N LEU A 19 6.95 -70.65 -6.47
CA LEU A 19 7.86 -69.92 -5.59
C LEU A 19 8.11 -68.48 -6.08
N ALA A 20 8.26 -68.29 -7.39
CA ALA A 20 8.39 -66.95 -8.00
C ALA A 20 7.12 -66.11 -7.81
N LEU A 21 5.93 -66.70 -7.96
CA LEU A 21 4.64 -66.05 -7.68
C LEU A 21 4.50 -65.69 -6.20
N GLY A 22 4.89 -66.58 -5.28
CA GLY A 22 4.88 -66.32 -3.84
C GLY A 22 5.84 -65.20 -3.43
N ALA A 23 7.06 -65.21 -3.97
CA ALA A 23 8.04 -64.14 -3.74
C ALA A 23 7.60 -62.79 -4.32
N TRP A 24 6.98 -62.79 -5.51
CA TRP A 24 6.43 -61.60 -6.14
C TRP A 24 5.24 -61.04 -5.35
N ALA A 25 4.30 -61.89 -4.91
CA ALA A 25 3.17 -61.49 -4.08
C ALA A 25 3.63 -60.94 -2.72
N GLY A 26 4.60 -61.58 -2.07
CA GLY A 26 5.20 -61.10 -0.83
C GLY A 26 5.92 -59.75 -0.99
N TRP A 27 6.65 -59.57 -2.09
CA TRP A 27 7.30 -58.29 -2.41
C TRP A 27 6.29 -57.17 -2.70
N GLN A 28 5.21 -57.45 -3.42
CA GLN A 28 4.12 -56.49 -3.66
C GLN A 28 3.41 -56.10 -2.36
N ALA A 29 3.12 -57.07 -1.48
CA ALA A 29 2.53 -56.81 -0.17
C ALA A 29 3.44 -55.93 0.69
N LEU A 30 4.74 -56.21 0.74
CA LEU A 30 5.71 -55.39 1.47
C LEU A 30 5.82 -53.97 0.89
N LYS A 31 5.81 -53.84 -0.44
CA LYS A 31 5.84 -52.54 -1.13
C LYS A 31 4.59 -51.71 -0.83
N SER A 32 3.41 -52.34 -0.84
CA SER A 32 2.14 -51.72 -0.46
C SER A 32 2.13 -51.32 1.01
N HIS A 33 2.63 -52.18 1.91
CA HIS A 33 2.71 -51.87 3.33
C HIS A 33 3.63 -50.68 3.62
N ARG A 34 4.82 -50.64 3.00
CA ARG A 34 5.76 -49.51 3.13
C ARG A 34 5.18 -48.21 2.57
N TRP A 35 4.43 -48.28 1.47
CA TRP A 35 3.72 -47.14 0.91
C TRP A 35 2.70 -46.58 1.91
N ASN A 36 1.82 -47.43 2.45
CA ASN A 36 0.81 -47.03 3.42
C ASN A 36 1.45 -46.41 4.68
N GLN A 37 2.51 -47.04 5.22
CA GLN A 37 3.27 -46.46 6.34
C GLN A 37 3.85 -45.07 6.01
N GLY A 38 4.33 -44.87 4.79
CA GLY A 38 4.85 -43.56 4.34
C GLY A 38 3.75 -42.50 4.29
N VAL A 39 2.57 -42.85 3.75
CA VAL A 39 1.39 -41.99 3.71
C VAL A 39 0.91 -41.65 5.13
N ASP A 40 0.85 -42.62 6.05
CA ASP A 40 0.45 -42.41 7.45
C ASP A 40 1.41 -41.46 8.19
N ARG A 41 2.72 -41.61 7.95
CA ARG A 41 3.74 -40.71 8.50
C ARG A 41 3.59 -39.29 7.96
N LEU A 42 3.36 -39.15 6.65
CA LEU A 42 3.06 -37.85 6.05
C LEU A 42 1.80 -37.26 6.66
N ALA A 43 0.76 -38.07 6.85
CA ALA A 43 -0.49 -37.62 7.41
C ALA A 43 -0.33 -37.10 8.86
N THR A 44 0.50 -37.77 9.64
CA THR A 44 0.87 -37.41 11.02
C THR A 44 1.73 -36.14 11.06
N ALA A 45 2.73 -36.01 10.20
CA ALA A 45 3.57 -34.80 10.14
C ALA A 45 2.71 -33.56 9.79
N LEU A 46 1.78 -33.71 8.84
CA LEU A 46 0.85 -32.65 8.47
C LEU A 46 -0.14 -32.30 9.60
N SER A 47 -0.64 -33.29 10.37
CA SER A 47 -1.53 -32.99 11.50
C SER A 47 -0.80 -32.29 12.65
N ARG A 48 0.48 -32.60 12.85
CA ARG A 48 1.37 -31.93 13.83
C ARG A 48 1.96 -30.61 13.34
N ARG A 49 1.69 -30.23 12.09
CA ARG A 49 2.27 -29.04 11.42
C ARG A 49 3.81 -29.04 11.39
N GLU A 50 4.41 -30.23 11.30
CA GLU A 50 5.86 -30.42 11.10
C GLU A 50 6.21 -30.19 9.62
N LEU A 51 6.09 -28.93 9.14
CA LEU A 51 6.07 -28.59 7.71
C LEU A 51 7.32 -29.04 6.95
N THR A 52 8.50 -28.95 7.56
CA THR A 52 9.77 -29.42 6.95
C THR A 52 9.78 -30.92 6.74
N GLN A 53 9.32 -31.69 7.73
CA GLN A 53 9.23 -33.14 7.66
C GLN A 53 8.13 -33.57 6.67
N ALA A 54 6.98 -32.90 6.69
CA ALA A 54 5.90 -33.12 5.74
C ALA A 54 6.36 -32.86 4.29
N ALA A 55 7.09 -31.77 4.04
CA ALA A 55 7.64 -31.46 2.73
C ALA A 55 8.62 -32.54 2.24
N PHE A 56 9.50 -33.04 3.11
CA PHE A 56 10.42 -34.12 2.78
C PHE A 56 9.68 -35.42 2.45
N LEU A 57 8.74 -35.84 3.30
CA LEU A 57 7.96 -37.06 3.12
C LEU A 57 7.09 -37.00 1.85
N LEU A 58 6.47 -35.85 1.58
CA LEU A 58 5.66 -35.64 0.39
C LEU A 58 6.51 -35.79 -0.88
N ARG A 59 7.68 -35.12 -0.96
CA ARG A 59 8.60 -35.27 -2.11
C ARG A 59 9.08 -36.72 -2.29
N ALA A 60 9.38 -37.41 -1.19
CA ALA A 60 9.85 -38.80 -1.24
C ALA A 60 8.78 -39.77 -1.75
N LEU A 61 7.51 -39.53 -1.44
CA LEU A 61 6.38 -40.31 -1.94
C LEU A 61 6.04 -39.94 -3.40
N GLU A 62 6.08 -38.65 -3.74
CA GLU A 62 5.88 -38.17 -5.11
C GLU A 62 6.97 -38.68 -6.07
N ALA A 63 8.23 -38.75 -5.64
CA ALA A 63 9.32 -39.32 -6.44
C ALA A 63 9.10 -40.81 -6.77
N GLN A 64 8.41 -41.55 -5.90
CA GLN A 64 8.09 -42.97 -6.13
C GLN A 64 6.85 -43.15 -7.01
N ARG A 65 5.81 -42.31 -6.81
CA ARG A 65 4.54 -42.36 -7.56
C ARG A 65 3.96 -40.95 -7.76
N PRO A 66 4.42 -40.19 -8.77
CA PRO A 66 4.10 -38.76 -8.91
C PRO A 66 2.61 -38.44 -9.11
N GLN A 67 1.83 -39.40 -9.60
CA GLN A 67 0.41 -39.21 -9.96
C GLN A 67 -0.54 -40.08 -9.13
N HIS A 68 -0.09 -40.56 -7.95
CA HIS A 68 -0.95 -41.40 -7.12
C HIS A 68 -2.12 -40.57 -6.55
N PRO A 69 -3.39 -40.99 -6.75
CA PRO A 69 -4.56 -40.20 -6.34
C PRO A 69 -4.58 -39.91 -4.83
N ASP A 70 -4.19 -40.87 -3.99
CA ASP A 70 -4.17 -40.73 -2.52
C ASP A 70 -3.22 -39.63 -2.01
N LEU A 71 -2.23 -39.21 -2.80
CA LEU A 71 -1.33 -38.12 -2.41
C LEU A 71 -1.93 -36.74 -2.64
N VAL A 72 -2.95 -36.61 -3.51
CA VAL A 72 -3.52 -35.32 -3.90
C VAL A 72 -4.10 -34.54 -2.71
N PRO A 73 -4.91 -35.14 -1.81
CA PRO A 73 -5.40 -34.43 -0.62
C PRO A 73 -4.28 -34.02 0.35
N HIS A 74 -3.23 -34.84 0.46
CA HIS A 74 -2.08 -34.52 1.32
C HIS A 74 -1.25 -33.36 0.77
N ARG A 75 -1.04 -33.32 -0.55
CA ARG A 75 -0.43 -32.19 -1.24
C ARG A 75 -1.28 -30.92 -1.08
N ALA A 76 -2.59 -31.02 -1.28
CA ALA A 76 -3.51 -29.89 -1.11
C ALA A 76 -3.45 -29.32 0.32
N ARG A 77 -3.45 -30.21 1.33
CA ARG A 77 -3.31 -29.84 2.73
C ARG A 77 -1.95 -29.19 3.03
N PHE A 78 -0.85 -29.74 2.51
CA PHE A 78 0.48 -29.14 2.65
C PHE A 78 0.51 -27.73 2.06
N LEU A 79 0.02 -27.56 0.83
CA LEU A 79 -0.07 -26.27 0.15
C LEU A 79 -0.93 -25.26 0.93
N GLY A 80 -2.04 -25.70 1.51
CA GLY A 80 -2.87 -24.85 2.37
C GLY A 80 -2.15 -24.41 3.66
N LEU A 81 -1.39 -25.31 4.30
CA LEU A 81 -0.64 -24.97 5.52
C LEU A 81 0.48 -23.95 5.27
N ILE A 82 1.07 -23.96 4.07
CA ILE A 82 2.06 -22.95 3.65
C ILE A 82 1.42 -21.75 2.93
N GLN A 83 0.09 -21.65 2.92
CA GLN A 83 -0.67 -20.57 2.28
C GLN A 83 -0.33 -20.36 0.80
N SER A 84 -0.05 -21.45 0.07
CA SER A 84 0.26 -21.38 -1.35
C SER A 84 -1.00 -21.04 -2.16
N PRO A 85 -0.93 -20.13 -3.16
CA PRO A 85 -2.06 -19.80 -4.02
C PRO A 85 -2.52 -20.98 -4.90
N HIS A 86 -1.73 -22.06 -4.97
CA HIS A 86 -2.10 -23.28 -5.70
C HIS A 86 -2.97 -24.23 -4.89
N ALA A 87 -3.15 -24.01 -3.59
CA ALA A 87 -3.95 -24.90 -2.73
C ALA A 87 -5.38 -25.13 -3.24
N PRO A 88 -6.16 -24.11 -3.68
CA PRO A 88 -7.54 -24.31 -4.13
C PRO A 88 -7.64 -25.25 -5.34
N VAL A 89 -6.75 -25.08 -6.33
CA VAL A 89 -6.73 -25.91 -7.55
C VAL A 89 -6.48 -27.38 -7.24
N VAL A 90 -5.57 -27.66 -6.30
CA VAL A 90 -5.25 -29.04 -5.90
C VAL A 90 -6.37 -29.63 -5.04
N TRP A 91 -7.06 -28.82 -4.22
CA TRP A 91 -8.27 -29.25 -3.52
C TRP A 91 -9.44 -29.57 -4.48
N ASP A 92 -9.64 -28.77 -5.53
CA ASP A 92 -10.65 -29.07 -6.56
C ASP A 92 -10.35 -30.40 -7.25
N GLN A 93 -9.06 -30.72 -7.48
CA GLN A 93 -8.64 -32.02 -7.98
C GLN A 93 -8.96 -33.15 -7.00
N ALA A 94 -8.70 -32.95 -5.70
CA ALA A 94 -9.04 -33.93 -4.67
C ALA A 94 -10.55 -34.22 -4.64
N VAL A 95 -11.41 -33.20 -4.73
CA VAL A 95 -12.87 -33.36 -4.79
C VAL A 95 -13.32 -34.16 -6.02
N ARG A 96 -12.69 -33.94 -7.19
CA ARG A 96 -12.98 -34.71 -8.41
C ARG A 96 -12.57 -36.18 -8.31
N LEU A 97 -11.42 -36.46 -7.70
CA LEU A 97 -10.91 -37.82 -7.54
C LEU A 97 -11.66 -38.61 -6.46
N PHE A 98 -12.15 -37.91 -5.43
CA PHE A 98 -12.82 -38.51 -4.27
C PHE A 98 -14.18 -37.85 -4.03
N PRO A 99 -15.16 -38.00 -4.94
CA PRO A 99 -16.44 -37.28 -4.87
C PRO A 99 -17.33 -37.67 -3.69
N ALA A 100 -17.02 -38.78 -3.00
CA ALA A 100 -17.73 -39.22 -1.81
C ALA A 100 -17.22 -38.56 -0.51
N GLU A 101 -16.00 -37.99 -0.52
CA GLU A 101 -15.36 -37.40 0.66
C GLU A 101 -15.78 -35.93 0.83
N GLU A 102 -16.87 -35.70 1.57
CA GLU A 102 -17.42 -34.35 1.74
C GLU A 102 -16.48 -33.40 2.52
N GLU A 103 -15.58 -33.93 3.36
CA GLU A 103 -14.55 -33.11 4.02
C GLU A 103 -13.60 -32.42 3.03
N PHE A 104 -13.37 -33.03 1.85
CA PHE A 104 -12.53 -32.39 0.82
C PHE A 104 -13.23 -31.19 0.19
N ARG A 105 -14.56 -31.21 0.11
CA ARG A 105 -15.34 -30.05 -0.35
C ARG A 105 -15.30 -28.92 0.68
N VAL A 106 -15.34 -29.25 1.97
CA VAL A 106 -15.10 -28.26 3.05
C VAL A 106 -13.71 -27.64 2.89
N ALA A 107 -12.68 -28.47 2.78
CA ALA A 107 -11.30 -28.00 2.63
C ALA A 107 -11.09 -27.16 1.35
N ALA A 108 -11.70 -27.55 0.23
CA ALA A 108 -11.66 -26.78 -1.02
C ALA A 108 -12.34 -25.41 -0.86
N THR A 109 -13.53 -25.38 -0.25
CA THR A 109 -14.26 -24.13 0.04
C THR A 109 -13.39 -23.19 0.88
N LEU A 110 -12.79 -23.70 1.96
CA LEU A 110 -11.91 -22.92 2.82
C LEU A 110 -10.65 -22.43 2.09
N ALA A 111 -10.05 -23.26 1.23
CA ALA A 111 -8.89 -22.86 0.45
C ALA A 111 -9.20 -21.71 -0.51
N HIS A 112 -10.33 -21.78 -1.22
CA HIS A 112 -10.81 -20.69 -2.09
C HIS A 112 -11.04 -19.40 -1.32
N LEU A 113 -11.67 -19.48 -0.13
CA LEU A 113 -11.86 -18.31 0.73
C LEU A 113 -10.54 -17.72 1.23
N GLN A 114 -9.58 -18.56 1.63
CA GLN A 114 -8.25 -18.12 2.08
C GLN A 114 -7.45 -17.42 0.97
N SER A 115 -7.63 -17.83 -0.29
CA SER A 115 -7.01 -17.18 -1.45
C SER A 115 -7.81 -15.99 -1.99
N GLY A 116 -8.97 -15.67 -1.40
CA GLY A 116 -9.85 -14.60 -1.86
C GLY A 116 -10.69 -14.92 -3.11
N ASP A 117 -10.74 -16.20 -3.55
CA ASP A 117 -11.59 -16.65 -4.66
C ASP A 117 -13.02 -16.95 -4.17
N ALA A 118 -13.77 -15.88 -3.88
CA ALA A 118 -15.18 -16.01 -3.48
C ALA A 118 -16.04 -16.75 -4.53
N PRO A 119 -15.89 -16.51 -5.86
CA PRO A 119 -16.58 -17.31 -6.88
C PRO A 119 -16.24 -18.80 -6.82
N GLY A 120 -14.99 -19.17 -6.57
CA GLY A 120 -14.55 -20.56 -6.39
C GLY A 120 -15.21 -21.23 -5.20
N ALA A 121 -15.29 -20.54 -4.06
CA ALA A 121 -15.99 -21.03 -2.88
C ALA A 121 -17.50 -21.26 -3.14
N ALA A 122 -18.16 -20.33 -3.86
CA ALA A 122 -19.57 -20.46 -4.23
C ALA A 122 -19.82 -21.68 -5.14
N ARG A 123 -19.00 -21.86 -6.19
CA ARG A 123 -19.08 -23.05 -7.06
C ARG A 123 -18.93 -24.36 -6.29
N MET A 124 -18.06 -24.37 -5.27
CA MET A 124 -17.88 -25.56 -4.44
C MET A 124 -19.16 -25.90 -3.65
N LEU A 125 -19.84 -24.90 -3.09
CA LEU A 125 -21.12 -25.08 -2.40
C LEU A 125 -22.24 -25.52 -3.34
N GLU A 126 -22.34 -24.95 -4.54
CA GLU A 126 -23.32 -25.34 -5.56
C GLU A 126 -23.12 -26.77 -6.05
N SER A 127 -21.88 -27.26 -6.03
CA SER A 127 -21.53 -28.60 -6.48
C SER A 127 -21.86 -29.72 -5.47
N TRP A 128 -22.37 -29.38 -4.27
CA TRP A 128 -22.77 -30.38 -3.27
C TRP A 128 -24.01 -31.16 -3.73
N PRO A 129 -24.10 -32.48 -3.49
CA PRO A 129 -25.34 -33.22 -3.72
C PRO A 129 -26.52 -32.60 -2.96
N GLN A 130 -27.70 -32.61 -3.57
CA GLN A 130 -28.95 -32.15 -2.96
C GLN A 130 -29.90 -33.34 -2.82
N PRO A 131 -30.22 -33.81 -1.59
CA PRO A 131 -29.72 -33.34 -0.30
C PRO A 131 -28.23 -33.73 -0.03
N PRO A 132 -27.51 -32.96 0.82
CA PRO A 132 -26.12 -33.27 1.17
C PRO A 132 -26.03 -34.56 1.98
N ARG A 133 -25.00 -35.39 1.75
CA ARG A 133 -24.84 -36.67 2.48
C ARG A 133 -24.38 -36.44 3.92
N SER A 134 -23.56 -35.41 4.15
CA SER A 134 -23.20 -34.89 5.46
C SER A 134 -23.71 -33.46 5.63
N PRO A 135 -24.91 -33.28 6.21
CA PRO A 135 -25.45 -31.96 6.51
C PRO A 135 -24.52 -31.08 7.36
N THR A 136 -23.70 -31.68 8.23
CA THR A 136 -22.73 -30.97 9.08
C THR A 136 -21.48 -30.54 8.31
N ALA A 137 -21.02 -31.30 7.31
CA ALA A 137 -19.94 -30.86 6.42
C ALA A 137 -20.39 -29.69 5.55
N PHE A 138 -21.57 -29.82 4.93
CA PHE A 138 -22.18 -28.73 4.16
C PHE A 138 -22.34 -27.47 5.02
N ALA A 139 -22.91 -27.57 6.22
CA ALA A 139 -23.10 -26.43 7.10
C ALA A 139 -21.78 -25.74 7.52
N ARG A 140 -20.67 -26.48 7.69
CA ARG A 140 -19.35 -25.89 7.95
C ARG A 140 -18.84 -25.07 6.77
N ALA A 141 -18.95 -25.60 5.55
CA ALA A 141 -18.54 -24.90 4.35
C ALA A 141 -19.40 -23.66 4.09
N ALA A 142 -20.73 -23.81 4.21
CA ALA A 142 -21.69 -22.72 4.02
C ALA A 142 -21.52 -21.62 5.08
N LEU A 143 -21.32 -21.98 6.35
CA LEU A 143 -20.96 -21.03 7.41
C LEU A 143 -19.73 -20.21 7.04
N ALA A 144 -18.64 -20.85 6.62
CA ALA A 144 -17.40 -20.14 6.28
C ALA A 144 -17.61 -19.17 5.10
N ALA A 145 -18.35 -19.58 4.08
CA ALA A 145 -18.64 -18.74 2.92
C ALA A 145 -19.59 -17.57 3.24
N ALA A 146 -20.63 -17.81 4.04
CA ALA A 146 -21.53 -16.76 4.51
C ALA A 146 -20.79 -15.74 5.39
N PHE A 147 -19.95 -16.22 6.30
CA PHE A 147 -19.10 -15.38 7.14
C PHE A 147 -18.15 -14.50 6.31
N ALA A 148 -17.49 -15.06 5.29
CA ALA A 148 -16.58 -14.33 4.40
C ALA A 148 -17.30 -13.26 3.56
N ARG A 149 -18.57 -13.48 3.21
CA ARG A 149 -19.42 -12.52 2.49
C ARG A 149 -20.03 -11.44 3.41
N GLY A 150 -19.95 -11.61 4.72
CA GLY A 150 -20.63 -10.76 5.70
C GLY A 150 -22.15 -10.99 5.76
N ASP A 151 -22.65 -12.12 5.25
CA ASP A 151 -24.06 -12.50 5.39
C ASP A 151 -24.28 -13.16 6.75
N TRP A 152 -24.50 -12.34 7.76
CA TRP A 152 -24.62 -12.78 9.15
C TRP A 152 -25.87 -13.63 9.40
N ALA A 153 -26.94 -13.44 8.64
CA ALA A 153 -28.19 -14.19 8.81
C ALA A 153 -28.05 -15.63 8.30
N GLU A 154 -27.45 -15.80 7.11
CA GLU A 154 -27.12 -17.12 6.57
C GLU A 154 -26.06 -17.82 7.45
N ALA A 155 -25.03 -17.08 7.88
CA ALA A 155 -24.01 -17.60 8.78
C ALA A 155 -24.61 -18.08 10.11
N GLU A 156 -25.55 -17.34 10.71
CA GLU A 156 -26.15 -17.72 11.99
C GLU A 156 -26.99 -18.99 11.82
N THR A 157 -27.71 -19.11 10.71
CA THR A 157 -28.49 -20.31 10.36
C THR A 157 -27.61 -21.56 10.35
N HIS A 158 -26.48 -21.51 9.64
CA HIS A 158 -25.56 -22.64 9.57
C HIS A 158 -24.80 -22.89 10.88
N ALA A 159 -24.40 -21.84 11.60
CA ALA A 159 -23.78 -22.00 12.91
C ALA A 159 -24.71 -22.62 13.95
N LEU A 160 -26.00 -22.26 13.94
CA LEU A 160 -27.03 -22.89 14.78
C LEU A 160 -27.22 -24.37 14.42
N ALA A 161 -27.22 -24.71 13.13
CA ALA A 161 -27.31 -26.10 12.69
C ALA A 161 -26.14 -26.94 13.22
N LEU A 162 -24.91 -26.40 13.15
CA LEU A 162 -23.72 -27.06 13.69
C LEU A 162 -23.78 -27.20 15.21
N ASN A 163 -24.21 -26.16 15.92
CA ASN A 163 -24.33 -26.18 17.38
C ASN A 163 -25.44 -27.13 17.86
N ARG A 164 -26.53 -27.30 17.10
CA ARG A 164 -27.57 -28.31 17.40
C ARG A 164 -27.08 -29.74 17.17
N ALA A 165 -26.25 -29.94 16.15
CA ALA A 165 -25.69 -31.26 15.83
C ALA A 165 -24.67 -31.72 16.88
N ALA A 166 -23.93 -30.79 17.49
CA ALA A 166 -22.99 -31.07 18.57
C ALA A 166 -23.09 -30.00 19.69
N PRO A 167 -24.10 -30.07 20.58
CA PRO A 167 -24.34 -29.06 21.61
C PRO A 167 -23.21 -28.94 22.64
N ASP A 168 -22.50 -30.04 22.88
CA ASP A 168 -21.40 -30.11 23.84
C ASP A 168 -20.02 -29.84 23.20
N ASP A 169 -19.96 -29.61 21.88
CA ASP A 169 -18.71 -29.29 21.19
C ASP A 169 -18.39 -27.79 21.34
N PRO A 170 -17.31 -27.42 22.06
CA PRO A 170 -16.98 -26.03 22.27
C PRO A 170 -16.53 -25.32 20.97
N ALA A 171 -16.12 -26.05 19.93
CA ALA A 171 -15.85 -25.46 18.61
C ALA A 171 -17.14 -25.04 17.89
N ALA A 172 -18.23 -25.80 18.02
CA ALA A 172 -19.54 -25.42 17.50
C ALA A 172 -20.09 -24.18 18.23
N ALA A 173 -19.98 -24.15 19.56
CA ALA A 173 -20.36 -23.00 20.38
C ALA A 173 -19.53 -21.74 20.05
N LEU A 174 -18.22 -21.89 19.83
CA LEU A 174 -17.33 -20.80 19.40
C LEU A 174 -17.76 -20.22 18.05
N ASN A 175 -18.03 -21.08 17.06
CA ASN A 175 -18.45 -20.66 15.73
C ASN A 175 -19.77 -19.88 15.78
N LEU A 176 -20.74 -20.33 16.56
CA LEU A 176 -21.99 -19.62 16.78
C LEU A 176 -21.75 -18.25 17.44
N ALA A 177 -20.97 -18.20 18.52
CA ALA A 177 -20.67 -16.94 19.19
C ALA A 177 -19.92 -15.95 18.27
N ARG A 178 -19.03 -16.42 17.41
CA ARG A 178 -18.33 -15.58 16.42
C ARG A 178 -19.27 -14.97 15.38
N VAL A 179 -20.36 -15.64 15.03
CA VAL A 179 -21.39 -15.06 14.15
C VAL A 179 -22.25 -14.08 14.93
N GLN A 180 -22.75 -14.49 16.09
CA GLN A 180 -23.67 -13.69 16.90
C GLN A 180 -23.06 -12.38 17.39
N ILE A 181 -21.74 -12.32 17.56
CA ILE A 181 -21.04 -11.08 17.93
C ILE A 181 -21.14 -9.97 16.87
N GLN A 182 -21.45 -10.32 15.62
CA GLN A 182 -21.64 -9.37 14.52
C GLN A 182 -23.08 -8.84 14.41
N GLY A 183 -23.99 -9.36 15.24
CA GLY A 183 -25.43 -9.10 15.14
C GLY A 183 -26.08 -8.64 16.45
N PRO A 184 -27.41 -8.74 16.57
CA PRO A 184 -28.15 -8.27 17.75
C PRO A 184 -27.81 -9.06 19.03
N ASN A 185 -27.39 -10.31 18.88
CA ASN A 185 -27.03 -11.22 19.99
C ASN A 185 -25.59 -11.02 20.49
N ALA A 186 -24.95 -9.89 20.17
CA ALA A 186 -23.56 -9.63 20.52
C ALA A 186 -23.27 -9.59 22.04
N PRO A 187 -24.15 -9.06 22.92
CA PRO A 187 -23.95 -9.13 24.36
C PRO A 187 -23.83 -10.57 24.88
N GLU A 188 -24.73 -11.45 24.47
CA GLU A 188 -24.78 -12.87 24.85
C GLU A 188 -23.59 -13.63 24.27
N ALA A 189 -23.25 -13.37 23.00
CA ALA A 189 -22.08 -13.94 22.35
C ALA A 189 -20.79 -13.63 23.10
N ARG A 190 -20.61 -12.38 23.57
CA ARG A 190 -19.45 -11.99 24.38
C ARG A 190 -19.38 -12.75 25.70
N GLN A 191 -20.50 -12.97 26.37
CA GLN A 191 -20.54 -13.79 27.59
C GLN A 191 -20.17 -15.25 27.29
N THR A 192 -20.68 -15.82 26.20
CA THR A 192 -20.34 -17.16 25.75
C THR A 192 -18.84 -17.28 25.45
N LEU A 193 -18.26 -16.34 24.72
CA LEU A 193 -16.82 -16.31 24.43
C LEU A 193 -15.97 -16.20 25.70
N ARG A 194 -16.38 -15.39 26.68
CA ARG A 194 -15.67 -15.30 27.98
C ARG A 194 -15.71 -16.62 28.75
N ARG A 195 -16.82 -17.37 28.67
CA ARG A 195 -16.93 -18.72 29.25
C ARG A 195 -16.05 -19.71 28.50
N LEU A 196 -16.10 -19.72 27.17
CA LEU A 196 -15.25 -20.57 26.32
C LEU A 196 -13.76 -20.30 26.56
N ALA A 197 -13.39 -19.04 26.82
CA ALA A 197 -12.02 -18.65 27.13
C ALA A 197 -11.46 -19.26 28.43
N GLN A 198 -12.32 -19.80 29.30
CA GLN A 198 -11.88 -20.51 30.50
C GLN A 198 -11.25 -21.87 30.14
N SER A 199 -11.71 -22.52 29.07
CA SER A 199 -11.18 -23.81 28.60
C SER A 199 -9.85 -23.65 27.86
N PRO A 200 -8.74 -24.31 28.27
CA PRO A 200 -7.43 -24.17 27.63
C PRO A 200 -7.44 -24.48 26.12
N ALA A 201 -8.26 -25.42 25.67
CA ALA A 201 -8.28 -25.87 24.28
C ALA A 201 -8.87 -24.85 23.29
N ILE A 202 -9.78 -23.98 23.75
CA ILE A 202 -10.53 -23.02 22.92
C ILE A 202 -10.22 -21.56 23.30
N ARG A 203 -9.46 -21.37 24.40
CA ARG A 203 -9.04 -20.06 24.89
C ARG A 203 -8.40 -19.16 23.83
N PRO A 204 -7.45 -19.63 23.00
CA PRO A 204 -6.80 -18.76 22.02
C PRO A 204 -7.80 -18.15 21.03
N GLU A 205 -8.69 -18.96 20.48
CA GLU A 205 -9.67 -18.55 19.48
C GLU A 205 -10.77 -17.67 20.07
N ALA A 206 -11.24 -18.00 21.28
CA ALA A 206 -12.23 -17.20 21.99
C ALA A 206 -11.70 -15.80 22.34
N LEU A 207 -10.47 -15.72 22.88
CA LEU A 207 -9.83 -14.44 23.21
C LEU A 207 -9.49 -13.62 21.96
N ARG A 208 -9.07 -14.25 20.86
CA ARG A 208 -8.86 -13.56 19.58
C ARG A 208 -10.16 -12.93 19.07
N THR A 209 -11.27 -13.66 19.15
CA THR A 209 -12.59 -13.16 18.74
C THR A 209 -13.02 -11.97 19.60
N LEU A 210 -12.86 -12.07 20.93
CA LEU A 210 -13.13 -10.97 21.86
C LEU A 210 -12.23 -9.75 21.60
N PHE A 211 -10.95 -9.97 21.29
CA PHE A 211 -10.01 -8.88 21.01
C PHE A 211 -10.41 -8.12 19.74
N GLN A 212 -10.74 -8.85 18.67
CA GLN A 212 -11.23 -8.26 17.41
C GLN A 212 -12.53 -7.47 17.62
N ASP A 213 -13.47 -8.02 18.38
CA ASP A 213 -14.71 -7.32 18.72
C ASP A 213 -14.47 -6.06 19.57
N ALA A 214 -13.56 -6.12 20.55
CA ALA A 214 -13.20 -4.96 21.37
C ALA A 214 -12.57 -3.83 20.52
N LEU A 215 -11.78 -4.16 19.50
CA LEU A 215 -11.25 -3.20 18.53
C LEU A 215 -12.37 -2.57 17.70
N THR A 216 -13.28 -3.38 17.15
CA THR A 216 -14.41 -2.89 16.34
C THR A 216 -15.31 -1.96 17.16
N ARG A 217 -15.55 -2.29 18.43
CA ARG A 217 -16.33 -1.45 19.36
C ARG A 217 -15.56 -0.27 19.94
N LYS A 218 -14.26 -0.12 19.61
CA LYS A 218 -13.37 0.94 20.11
C LYS A 218 -13.38 1.04 21.64
N GLN A 219 -13.27 -0.10 22.33
CA GLN A 219 -13.24 -0.16 23.80
C GLN A 219 -11.81 -0.32 24.33
N PRO A 220 -11.07 0.78 24.59
CA PRO A 220 -9.66 0.74 24.94
C PRO A 220 -9.37 -0.12 26.19
N GLY A 221 -10.22 -0.05 27.22
CA GLY A 221 -10.04 -0.85 28.43
C GLY A 221 -10.07 -2.36 28.18
N GLU A 222 -11.01 -2.84 27.37
CA GLU A 222 -11.08 -4.26 27.01
C GLU A 222 -9.94 -4.68 26.07
N VAL A 223 -9.58 -3.82 25.10
CA VAL A 223 -8.45 -4.05 24.20
C VAL A 223 -7.14 -4.21 24.99
N GLN A 224 -6.89 -3.35 25.98
CA GLN A 224 -5.68 -3.41 26.82
C GLN A 224 -5.62 -4.71 27.62
N GLN A 225 -6.74 -5.14 28.22
CA GLN A 225 -6.82 -6.40 28.96
C GLN A 225 -6.54 -7.61 28.06
N LEU A 226 -7.13 -7.63 26.86
CA LEU A 226 -7.03 -8.74 25.92
C LEU A 226 -5.67 -8.78 25.19
N ALA A 227 -5.02 -7.64 24.99
CA ALA A 227 -3.68 -7.54 24.42
C ALA A 227 -2.64 -8.34 25.22
N GLY A 228 -2.76 -8.39 26.55
CA GLY A 228 -1.90 -9.23 27.40
C GLY A 228 -1.91 -10.70 26.97
N PHE A 229 -3.07 -11.22 26.60
CA PHE A 229 -3.21 -12.60 26.11
C PHE A 229 -2.72 -12.76 24.67
N ALA A 230 -2.94 -11.77 23.80
CA ALA A 230 -2.39 -11.83 22.45
C ALA A 230 -0.86 -11.99 22.47
N ARG A 231 -0.18 -11.31 23.41
CA ARG A 231 1.28 -11.43 23.62
C ARG A 231 1.71 -12.85 24.01
N THR A 232 0.95 -13.56 24.83
CA THR A 232 1.33 -14.90 25.30
C THR A 232 1.13 -15.99 24.25
N LEU A 233 0.22 -15.78 23.29
CA LEU A 233 -0.08 -16.77 22.24
C LEU A 233 0.99 -16.84 21.15
N GLN A 234 1.61 -15.71 20.79
CA GLN A 234 2.59 -15.64 19.70
C GLN A 234 3.78 -14.72 20.05
N PRO A 235 4.47 -14.94 21.20
CA PRO A 235 5.50 -14.01 21.67
C PRO A 235 6.71 -13.93 20.74
N ALA A 236 6.97 -14.97 19.94
CA ALA A 236 8.17 -15.09 19.10
C ALA A 236 7.96 -14.66 17.63
N LEU A 237 6.76 -14.20 17.24
CA LEU A 237 6.47 -13.83 15.85
C LEU A 237 6.46 -12.30 15.72
N ALA A 238 7.41 -11.77 14.96
CA ALA A 238 7.55 -10.33 14.72
C ALA A 238 6.28 -9.71 14.10
N ASP A 239 5.70 -10.35 13.08
CA ASP A 239 4.45 -9.89 12.43
C ASP A 239 3.28 -9.82 13.42
N ALA A 240 3.18 -10.79 14.33
CA ALA A 240 2.12 -10.84 15.32
C ALA A 240 2.26 -9.72 16.36
N GLN A 241 3.50 -9.45 16.80
CA GLN A 241 3.77 -8.32 17.69
C GLN A 241 3.50 -6.98 16.99
N TRP A 242 3.94 -6.82 15.74
CA TRP A 242 3.69 -5.62 14.97
C TRP A 242 2.18 -5.36 14.78
N ALA A 243 1.41 -6.36 14.35
CA ALA A 243 -0.04 -6.24 14.18
C ALA A 243 -0.76 -5.90 15.50
N LEU A 244 -0.23 -6.37 16.64
CA LEU A 244 -0.74 -6.01 17.95
C LEU A 244 -0.49 -4.52 18.28
N LEU A 245 0.70 -4.00 17.99
CA LEU A 245 1.01 -2.57 18.19
C LEU A 245 0.08 -1.68 17.37
N GLU A 246 -0.12 -2.01 16.09
CA GLU A 246 -1.06 -1.29 15.22
C GLU A 246 -2.50 -1.36 15.74
N ALA A 247 -2.90 -2.48 16.34
CA ALA A 247 -4.23 -2.65 16.91
C ALA A 247 -4.42 -1.83 18.19
N LEU A 248 -3.44 -1.84 19.10
CA LEU A 248 -3.44 -1.03 20.31
C LEU A 248 -3.55 0.46 19.98
N GLU A 249 -2.80 0.90 18.99
CA GLU A 249 -2.82 2.29 18.58
C GLU A 249 -4.14 2.70 17.93
N ARG A 250 -4.72 1.86 17.06
CA ARG A 250 -6.07 2.10 16.50
C ARG A 250 -7.14 2.21 17.59
N ALA A 251 -6.92 1.60 18.75
CA ALA A 251 -7.76 1.72 19.93
C ALA A 251 -7.45 2.95 20.80
N GLY A 252 -6.48 3.80 20.41
CA GLY A 252 -6.06 4.98 21.15
C GLY A 252 -5.25 4.66 22.42
N LEU A 253 -4.71 3.44 22.52
CA LEU A 253 -3.92 3.03 23.68
C LEU A 253 -2.45 3.39 23.50
N PRO A 254 -1.78 3.88 24.58
CA PRO A 254 -0.35 4.11 24.53
C PRO A 254 0.38 2.77 24.36
N THR A 255 1.37 2.76 23.48
CA THR A 255 2.26 1.61 23.29
C THR A 255 3.53 1.83 24.08
N PRO A 256 3.85 1.00 25.09
CA PRO A 256 5.09 1.14 25.85
C PRO A 256 6.31 0.97 24.95
N GLU A 257 7.36 1.77 25.19
CA GLU A 257 8.62 1.70 24.44
C GLU A 257 9.26 0.31 24.50
N SER A 258 9.14 -0.39 25.63
CA SER A 258 9.62 -1.75 25.81
C SER A 258 8.97 -2.75 24.84
N GLU A 259 7.71 -2.55 24.47
CA GLU A 259 7.00 -3.39 23.49
C GLU A 259 7.50 -3.10 22.07
N ILE A 260 7.73 -1.84 21.74
CA ILE A 260 8.31 -1.42 20.46
C ILE A 260 9.72 -2.00 20.32
N GLN A 261 10.53 -1.94 21.39
CA GLN A 261 11.87 -2.50 21.41
C GLN A 261 11.86 -4.04 21.28
N SER A 262 10.88 -4.71 21.89
CA SER A 262 10.68 -6.16 21.70
C SER A 262 10.34 -6.50 20.26
N ALA A 263 9.39 -5.78 19.66
CA ALA A 263 8.98 -5.99 18.27
C ALA A 263 10.15 -5.75 17.29
N TRP A 264 10.95 -4.71 17.51
CA TRP A 264 12.17 -4.44 16.75
C TRP A 264 13.17 -5.60 16.81
N ARG A 265 13.42 -6.13 18.02
CA ARG A 265 14.37 -7.24 18.24
C ARG A 265 13.90 -8.56 17.62
N LEU A 266 12.60 -8.83 17.61
CA LEU A 266 12.08 -10.02 16.93
C LEU A 266 12.12 -9.89 15.40
N ALA A 267 12.11 -8.66 14.89
CA ALA A 267 12.17 -8.37 13.48
C ALA A 267 13.60 -8.26 12.91
N GLN A 268 14.64 -8.70 13.62
CA GLN A 268 16.04 -8.56 13.19
C GLN A 268 16.35 -9.16 11.81
N ASP A 269 15.70 -10.27 11.47
CA ASP A 269 15.84 -10.92 10.16
C ASP A 269 14.75 -10.50 9.16
N GLN A 270 13.93 -9.50 9.51
CA GLN A 270 12.74 -9.08 8.76
C GLN A 270 12.77 -7.56 8.52
N PRO A 271 13.62 -7.06 7.60
CA PRO A 271 13.81 -5.63 7.37
C PRO A 271 12.53 -4.91 6.92
N ALA A 272 11.56 -5.63 6.33
CA ALA A 272 10.26 -5.07 5.99
C ALA A 272 9.43 -4.69 7.23
N ILE A 273 9.46 -5.48 8.30
CA ILE A 273 8.77 -5.16 9.56
C ILE A 273 9.50 -4.05 10.28
N GLN A 274 10.83 -4.09 10.33
CA GLN A 274 11.62 -3.00 10.92
C GLN A 274 11.36 -1.67 10.21
N ALA A 275 11.22 -1.68 8.88
CA ALA A 275 10.86 -0.49 8.10
C ALA A 275 9.47 0.04 8.47
N GLN A 276 8.50 -0.86 8.68
CA GLN A 276 7.16 -0.49 9.14
C GLN A 276 7.20 0.14 10.54
N ILE A 277 7.93 -0.46 11.49
CA ILE A 277 8.11 0.08 12.84
C ILE A 277 8.77 1.46 12.77
N ALA A 278 9.87 1.60 12.04
CA ALA A 278 10.59 2.87 11.92
C ALA A 278 9.74 3.95 11.22
N GLY A 279 9.03 3.62 10.14
CA GLY A 279 8.12 4.54 9.44
C GLY A 279 6.92 4.96 10.32
N TRP A 280 6.41 4.04 11.13
CA TRP A 280 5.37 4.33 12.10
C TRP A 280 5.85 5.30 13.19
N LEU A 281 7.05 5.10 13.72
CA LEU A 281 7.65 6.01 14.69
C LEU A 281 7.90 7.40 14.09
N THR A 282 8.46 7.49 12.88
CA THR A 282 8.78 8.77 12.25
C THR A 282 7.53 9.59 11.91
N SER A 283 6.47 8.94 11.41
CA SER A 283 5.18 9.62 11.17
C SER A 283 4.53 10.21 12.43
N ARG A 284 4.94 9.75 13.62
CA ARG A 284 4.52 10.26 14.95
C ARG A 284 5.52 11.22 15.58
N GLN A 285 6.50 11.69 14.83
CA GLN A 285 7.59 12.54 15.32
C GLN A 285 8.47 11.86 16.39
N LEU A 286 8.44 10.52 16.45
CA LEU A 286 9.29 9.69 17.32
C LEU A 286 10.52 9.18 16.56
N GLY A 287 11.04 9.96 15.60
CA GLY A 287 12.21 9.59 14.80
C GLY A 287 13.45 9.30 15.64
N THR A 288 13.64 10.02 16.75
CA THR A 288 14.73 9.76 17.71
C THR A 288 14.66 8.36 18.29
N LEU A 289 13.47 7.88 18.67
CA LEU A 289 13.31 6.51 19.19
C LEU A 289 13.63 5.48 18.11
N ALA A 290 13.13 5.67 16.88
CA ALA A 290 13.45 4.77 15.77
C ALA A 290 14.97 4.68 15.52
N TRP A 291 15.65 5.82 15.58
CA TRP A 291 17.09 5.89 15.44
C TRP A 291 17.83 5.17 16.59
N THR A 292 17.39 5.37 17.84
CA THR A 292 17.95 4.69 19.01
C THR A 292 17.77 3.17 18.94
N LEU A 293 16.60 2.68 18.51
CA LEU A 293 16.37 1.24 18.31
C LEU A 293 17.34 0.65 17.30
N PHE A 294 17.52 1.34 16.17
CA PHE A 294 18.50 0.95 15.15
C PHE A 294 19.93 0.94 15.68
N GLN A 295 20.34 1.94 16.45
CA GLN A 295 21.70 2.01 16.99
C GLN A 295 21.98 0.90 18.01
N ASN A 296 20.99 0.56 18.83
CA ASN A 296 21.15 -0.46 19.88
C ASN A 296 21.18 -1.87 19.30
N ASP A 297 20.30 -2.15 18.33
CA ASP A 297 20.17 -3.48 17.72
C ASP A 297 20.13 -3.35 16.18
N PRO A 298 21.27 -3.07 15.51
CA PRO A 298 21.33 -2.86 14.07
C PRO A 298 21.19 -4.20 13.31
N PRO A 299 20.28 -4.30 12.33
CA PRO A 299 20.17 -5.50 11.49
C PRO A 299 21.36 -5.61 10.51
N PRO A 300 21.58 -6.79 9.88
CA PRO A 300 22.76 -7.04 9.04
C PRO A 300 22.93 -6.10 7.83
N GLN A 301 21.82 -5.62 7.25
CA GLN A 301 21.82 -4.75 6.06
C GLN A 301 20.84 -3.58 6.23
N PRO A 302 21.09 -2.66 7.18
CA PRO A 302 20.09 -1.70 7.63
C PRO A 302 19.74 -0.65 6.57
N TRP A 303 20.69 -0.38 5.67
CA TRP A 303 20.56 0.66 4.63
C TRP A 303 19.98 0.14 3.32
N ASN A 304 19.62 -1.14 3.24
CA ASN A 304 18.92 -1.68 2.08
C ASN A 304 17.44 -1.33 2.14
N PHE A 305 16.80 -1.23 0.98
CA PHE A 305 15.35 -1.05 0.89
C PHE A 305 14.62 -2.27 1.49
N PRO A 306 13.52 -2.09 2.25
CA PRO A 306 12.84 -0.83 2.57
C PRO A 306 13.35 -0.11 3.82
N LEU A 307 14.18 -0.74 4.65
CA LEU A 307 14.57 -0.19 5.95
C LEU A 307 15.38 1.11 5.84
N GLY A 308 16.30 1.19 4.87
CA GLY A 308 17.12 2.39 4.65
C GLY A 308 16.28 3.65 4.36
N LEU A 309 15.12 3.51 3.73
CA LEU A 309 14.16 4.60 3.50
C LEU A 309 13.61 5.14 4.83
N ALA A 310 13.19 4.24 5.71
CA ALA A 310 12.65 4.62 7.02
C ALA A 310 13.73 5.16 7.97
N LEU A 311 14.95 4.60 7.91
CA LEU A 311 16.09 5.08 8.71
C LEU A 311 16.57 6.46 8.27
N ALA A 312 16.46 6.81 6.99
CA ALA A 312 16.76 8.17 6.53
C ALA A 312 15.84 9.20 7.21
N GLU A 313 14.53 8.95 7.30
CA GLU A 313 13.61 9.83 8.05
C GLU A 313 13.87 9.81 9.56
N ALA A 314 14.18 8.65 10.13
CA ALA A 314 14.52 8.55 11.55
C ALA A 314 15.76 9.40 11.89
N ALA A 315 16.76 9.39 11.02
CA ALA A 315 17.97 10.18 11.18
C ALA A 315 17.70 11.69 11.18
N LEU A 316 16.79 12.19 10.34
CA LEU A 316 16.37 13.60 10.36
C LEU A 316 15.77 13.98 11.72
N GLY A 317 14.87 13.14 12.25
CA GLY A 317 14.28 13.34 13.57
C GLY A 317 15.32 13.33 14.70
N ALA A 318 16.34 12.47 14.58
CA ALA A 318 17.42 12.34 15.54
C ALA A 318 18.57 13.35 15.34
N ARG A 319 18.55 14.20 14.29
CA ARG A 319 19.65 15.09 13.88
C ARG A 319 20.97 14.35 13.60
N GLN A 320 20.87 13.24 12.88
CA GLN A 320 21.98 12.34 12.54
C GLN A 320 22.17 12.22 11.02
N GLU A 321 21.88 13.29 10.29
CA GLU A 321 21.79 13.33 8.84
C GLU A 321 23.10 12.94 8.17
N SER A 322 24.23 13.46 8.66
CA SER A 322 25.57 13.17 8.13
C SER A 322 25.93 11.70 8.25
N THR A 323 25.61 11.08 9.38
CA THR A 323 25.88 9.64 9.65
C THR A 323 25.03 8.77 8.73
N ALA A 324 23.73 9.08 8.62
CA ALA A 324 22.82 8.36 7.74
C ALA A 324 23.20 8.52 6.27
N TRP A 325 23.57 9.73 5.85
CA TRP A 325 23.99 9.99 4.47
C TRP A 325 25.23 9.18 4.10
N ALA A 326 26.25 9.15 4.95
CA ALA A 326 27.49 8.41 4.68
C ALA A 326 27.26 6.90 4.50
N ALA A 327 26.31 6.33 5.25
CA ALA A 327 25.96 4.93 5.16
C ALA A 327 25.05 4.64 3.95
N LEU A 328 23.98 5.42 3.76
CA LEU A 328 23.05 5.27 2.65
C LEU A 328 23.70 5.50 1.28
N ALA A 329 24.70 6.39 1.20
CA ALA A 329 25.43 6.66 -0.05
C ALA A 329 26.12 5.41 -0.60
N ARG A 330 26.46 4.45 0.26
CA ARG A 330 27.11 3.18 -0.07
C ARG A 330 26.13 2.03 -0.31
N ALA A 331 24.85 2.23 0.01
CA ALA A 331 23.83 1.21 -0.21
C ALA A 331 23.40 1.15 -1.68
N GLU A 332 22.97 -0.03 -2.11
CA GLU A 332 22.48 -0.27 -3.47
C GLU A 332 21.00 -0.67 -3.41
N TRP A 333 20.15 0.06 -4.14
CA TRP A 333 18.72 -0.21 -4.22
C TRP A 333 18.35 -0.57 -5.67
N PRO A 334 18.50 -1.85 -6.08
CA PRO A 334 18.27 -2.26 -7.46
C PRO A 334 16.86 -1.88 -7.94
N GLY A 335 16.79 -1.14 -9.04
CA GLY A 335 15.53 -0.66 -9.61
C GLY A 335 14.82 0.47 -8.83
N LEU A 336 15.40 0.94 -7.73
CA LEU A 336 14.86 1.98 -6.84
C LEU A 336 15.93 3.04 -6.48
N ASP A 337 16.95 3.23 -7.33
CA ASP A 337 18.00 4.22 -7.08
C ASP A 337 17.41 5.63 -7.00
N ASP A 338 16.33 5.92 -7.74
CA ASP A 338 15.63 7.19 -7.68
C ASP A 338 15.15 7.54 -6.26
N LEU A 339 14.60 6.57 -5.51
CA LEU A 339 14.22 6.76 -4.11
C LEU A 339 15.45 6.95 -3.20
N ARG A 340 16.53 6.22 -3.46
CA ARG A 340 17.77 6.36 -2.71
C ARG A 340 18.38 7.76 -2.90
N GLN A 341 18.42 8.25 -4.14
CA GLN A 341 18.86 9.61 -4.46
C GLN A 341 17.97 10.65 -3.79
N LEU A 342 16.66 10.43 -3.74
CA LEU A 342 15.72 11.31 -3.04
C LEU A 342 16.04 11.39 -1.54
N CYS A 343 16.31 10.26 -0.88
CA CYS A 343 16.74 10.23 0.52
C CYS A 343 18.07 10.97 0.72
N LEU A 344 19.06 10.76 -0.16
CA LEU A 344 20.35 11.45 -0.07
C LEU A 344 20.21 12.95 -0.23
N ALA A 345 19.34 13.41 -1.13
CA ALA A 345 19.02 14.82 -1.30
C ALA A 345 18.41 15.41 -0.03
N ARG A 346 17.46 14.69 0.57
CA ARG A 346 16.76 15.12 1.78
C ARG A 346 17.68 15.21 3.00
N LEU A 347 18.53 14.21 3.21
CA LEU A 347 19.53 14.20 4.29
C LEU A 347 20.56 15.34 4.16
N LYS A 348 20.85 15.80 2.93
CA LYS A 348 21.75 16.93 2.67
C LYS A 348 21.04 18.26 2.46
N TRP A 349 19.73 18.35 2.65
CA TRP A 349 19.01 19.56 2.26
C TRP A 349 19.54 20.80 3.00
N GLY A 350 19.84 21.87 2.25
CA GLY A 350 20.53 23.06 2.77
C GLY A 350 22.06 22.99 2.75
N GLN A 351 22.66 21.87 2.31
CA GLN A 351 24.10 21.71 2.11
C GLN A 351 24.45 21.55 0.61
N PRO A 352 25.70 21.81 0.22
CA PRO A 352 26.15 21.63 -1.16
C PRO A 352 25.90 20.21 -1.69
N GLY A 353 25.36 20.14 -2.91
CA GLY A 353 25.10 18.88 -3.62
C GLY A 353 23.74 18.24 -3.36
N ALA A 354 22.90 18.80 -2.49
CA ALA A 354 21.53 18.32 -2.26
C ALA A 354 20.69 18.34 -3.56
N ASP A 355 20.75 19.46 -4.29
CA ASP A 355 20.01 19.63 -5.56
C ASP A 355 20.47 18.65 -6.63
N THR A 356 21.76 18.30 -6.66
CA THR A 356 22.30 17.29 -7.59
C THR A 356 21.64 15.94 -7.37
N HIS A 357 21.48 15.53 -6.11
CA HIS A 357 20.79 14.28 -5.78
C HIS A 357 19.29 14.36 -6.09
N LEU A 358 18.63 15.49 -5.79
CA LEU A 358 17.21 15.67 -6.07
C LEU A 358 16.92 15.61 -7.58
N ASN A 359 17.72 16.31 -8.37
CA ASN A 359 17.61 16.31 -9.83
C ASN A 359 17.84 14.91 -10.39
N ARG A 360 18.83 14.16 -9.87
CA ARG A 360 19.06 12.77 -10.28
C ARG A 360 17.87 11.88 -9.94
N ALA A 361 17.33 11.98 -8.72
CA ALA A 361 16.14 11.24 -8.29
C ALA A 361 14.98 11.42 -9.27
N VAL A 362 14.67 12.68 -9.60
CA VAL A 362 13.58 13.05 -10.51
C VAL A 362 13.85 12.56 -11.94
N GLN A 363 15.08 12.70 -12.44
CA GLN A 363 15.46 12.21 -13.78
C GLN A 363 15.35 10.69 -13.91
N ASP A 364 15.86 9.95 -12.93
CA ASP A 364 15.81 8.49 -12.93
C ASP A 364 14.36 7.99 -12.79
N ALA A 365 13.56 8.62 -11.93
CA ALA A 365 12.13 8.32 -11.78
C ALA A 365 11.32 8.60 -13.05
N THR A 366 11.72 9.58 -13.87
CA THR A 366 11.07 9.88 -15.16
C THR A 366 11.24 8.75 -16.18
N ARG A 367 12.36 8.01 -16.10
CA ARG A 367 12.67 6.89 -17.01
C ARG A 367 11.95 5.60 -16.61
N ARG A 368 11.44 5.51 -15.38
CA ARG A 368 10.81 4.31 -14.83
C ARG A 368 9.28 4.45 -14.87
N PRO A 369 8.55 3.46 -15.40
CA PRO A 369 7.08 3.45 -15.32
C PRO A 369 6.61 3.61 -13.87
N GLY A 370 5.74 4.59 -13.62
CA GLY A 370 5.22 4.91 -12.29
C GLY A 370 6.24 5.54 -11.32
N GLY A 371 7.47 5.84 -11.77
CA GLY A 371 8.53 6.33 -10.87
C GLY A 371 8.20 7.67 -10.22
N LEU A 372 7.78 8.66 -11.02
CA LEU A 372 7.38 9.97 -10.49
C LEU A 372 6.17 9.89 -9.54
N VAL A 373 5.26 8.93 -9.74
CA VAL A 373 4.11 8.72 -8.84
C VAL A 373 4.59 8.21 -7.48
N HIS A 374 5.54 7.27 -7.45
CA HIS A 374 6.15 6.80 -6.21
C HIS A 374 6.89 7.93 -5.49
N LEU A 375 7.71 8.73 -6.21
CA LEU A 375 8.39 9.87 -5.60
C LEU A 375 7.39 10.89 -5.03
N LEU A 376 6.30 11.17 -5.76
CA LEU A 376 5.26 12.11 -5.33
C LEU A 376 4.63 11.65 -4.01
N GLN A 377 4.23 10.38 -3.91
CA GLN A 377 3.68 9.81 -2.68
C GLN A 377 4.68 9.90 -1.52
N THR A 378 5.96 9.65 -1.77
CA THR A 378 7.03 9.74 -0.76
C THR A 378 7.19 11.17 -0.24
N VAL A 379 7.36 12.16 -1.13
CA VAL A 379 7.58 13.56 -0.71
C VAL A 379 6.35 14.20 -0.07
N GLU A 380 5.14 13.78 -0.47
CA GLU A 380 3.88 14.16 0.21
C GLU A 380 3.83 13.61 1.65
N THR A 381 4.17 12.33 1.83
CA THR A 381 4.21 11.67 3.15
C THR A 381 5.21 12.37 4.08
N TRP A 382 6.37 12.73 3.54
CA TRP A 382 7.42 13.44 4.25
C TRP A 382 7.14 14.92 4.49
N ARG A 383 6.08 15.46 3.87
CA ARG A 383 5.74 16.89 3.86
C ARG A 383 6.94 17.75 3.46
N TRP A 384 7.71 17.29 2.48
CA TRP A 384 8.94 17.93 2.04
C TRP A 384 8.70 18.87 0.87
N GLU A 385 8.46 20.14 1.16
CA GLU A 385 8.06 21.12 0.13
C GLU A 385 9.06 21.24 -1.05
N PRO A 386 10.39 21.28 -0.85
CA PRO A 386 11.33 21.35 -1.97
C PRO A 386 11.29 20.13 -2.89
N GLY A 387 11.27 18.92 -2.33
CA GLY A 387 11.13 17.68 -3.09
C GLY A 387 9.78 17.61 -3.81
N LEU A 388 8.70 18.06 -3.16
CA LEU A 388 7.36 18.11 -3.74
C LEU A 388 7.32 19.01 -4.98
N VAL A 389 7.91 20.21 -4.92
CA VAL A 389 7.97 21.11 -6.09
C VAL A 389 8.77 20.47 -7.22
N ALA A 390 9.95 19.91 -6.96
CA ALA A 390 10.77 19.30 -8.00
C ALA A 390 10.07 18.12 -8.69
N VAL A 391 9.39 17.26 -7.92
CA VAL A 391 8.64 16.12 -8.47
C VAL A 391 7.41 16.60 -9.25
N LEU A 392 6.65 17.57 -8.76
CA LEU A 392 5.49 18.12 -9.46
C LEU A 392 5.88 18.83 -10.77
N GLN A 393 7.00 19.56 -10.78
CA GLN A 393 7.55 20.16 -12.01
C GLN A 393 7.87 19.10 -13.06
N ALA A 394 8.37 17.92 -12.67
CA ALA A 394 8.56 16.82 -13.61
C ALA A 394 7.23 16.15 -14.02
N ARG A 395 6.26 16.03 -13.10
CA ARG A 395 4.94 15.45 -13.39
C ARG A 395 4.19 16.24 -14.48
N ILE A 396 4.22 17.58 -14.46
CA ILE A 396 3.55 18.41 -15.47
C ILE A 396 4.13 18.30 -16.89
N LEU A 397 5.38 17.80 -16.99
CA LEU A 397 6.01 17.52 -18.28
C LEU A 397 5.58 16.18 -18.87
N THR A 398 4.90 15.32 -18.10
CA THR A 398 4.34 14.06 -18.60
C THR A 398 3.07 14.30 -19.45
N PRO A 399 2.60 13.31 -20.23
CA PRO A 399 1.42 13.49 -21.09
C PRO A 399 0.10 13.71 -20.35
N ASP A 400 -0.02 13.20 -19.12
CA ASP A 400 -1.28 13.22 -18.35
C ASP A 400 -1.04 13.57 -16.87
N PRO A 401 -0.71 14.84 -16.57
CA PRO A 401 -0.68 15.33 -15.20
C PRO A 401 -2.09 15.49 -14.64
N ALA A 402 -2.30 15.08 -13.39
CA ALA A 402 -3.61 15.18 -12.76
C ALA A 402 -3.96 16.66 -12.46
N PRO A 403 -5.23 17.09 -12.55
CA PRO A 403 -5.61 18.48 -12.27
C PRO A 403 -5.18 18.99 -10.89
N ARG A 404 -5.17 18.12 -9.87
CA ARG A 404 -4.66 18.44 -8.52
C ARG A 404 -3.17 18.79 -8.54
N GLU A 405 -2.36 18.14 -9.37
CA GLU A 405 -0.91 18.38 -9.44
C GLU A 405 -0.62 19.82 -9.88
N TRP A 406 -1.38 20.35 -10.85
CA TRP A 406 -1.31 21.75 -11.28
C TRP A 406 -1.65 22.73 -10.16
N ALA A 407 -2.78 22.52 -9.49
CA ALA A 407 -3.24 23.39 -8.41
C ALA A 407 -2.22 23.46 -7.26
N VAL A 408 -1.67 22.31 -6.86
CA VAL A 408 -0.65 22.25 -5.81
C VAL A 408 0.64 22.92 -6.26
N LEU A 409 1.09 22.66 -7.51
CA LEU A 409 2.31 23.27 -8.03
C LEU A 409 2.19 24.80 -8.08
N PHE A 410 1.13 25.33 -8.69
CA PHE A 410 0.93 26.78 -8.77
C PHE A 410 0.87 27.43 -7.38
N SER A 411 0.15 26.84 -6.43
CA SER A 411 0.12 27.38 -5.05
C SER A 411 1.51 27.42 -4.40
N LEU A 412 2.33 26.38 -4.61
CA LEU A 412 3.69 26.33 -4.05
C LEU A 412 4.64 27.32 -4.73
N LEU A 413 4.53 27.49 -6.06
CA LEU A 413 5.35 28.45 -6.81
C LEU A 413 4.99 29.90 -6.47
N GLU A 414 3.69 30.19 -6.31
CA GLU A 414 3.19 31.49 -5.87
C GLU A 414 3.68 31.83 -4.46
N LYS A 415 3.57 30.89 -3.52
CA LYS A 415 4.10 31.04 -2.15
C LYS A 415 5.60 31.37 -2.12
N ARG A 416 6.36 30.82 -3.07
CA ARG A 416 7.81 31.06 -3.21
C ARG A 416 8.14 32.30 -4.03
N ALA A 417 7.15 32.92 -4.67
CA ALA A 417 7.32 33.99 -5.64
C ALA A 417 8.34 33.62 -6.74
N ASP A 418 8.37 32.35 -7.16
CA ASP A 418 9.29 31.85 -8.19
C ASP A 418 8.74 32.12 -9.58
N THR A 419 8.98 33.33 -10.07
CA THR A 419 8.45 33.84 -11.34
C THR A 419 8.88 33.00 -12.54
N GLU A 420 10.12 32.49 -12.56
CA GLU A 420 10.61 31.68 -13.68
C GLU A 420 9.97 30.29 -13.69
N ALA A 421 9.89 29.61 -12.55
CA ALA A 421 9.18 28.34 -12.46
C ALA A 421 7.70 28.48 -12.80
N MET A 422 7.06 29.58 -12.35
CA MET A 422 5.66 29.87 -12.65
C MET A 422 5.42 30.10 -14.15
N ARG A 423 6.36 30.78 -14.82
CA ARG A 423 6.34 30.96 -16.27
C ARG A 423 6.41 29.62 -17.00
N GLN A 424 7.37 28.76 -16.64
CA GLN A 424 7.54 27.45 -17.27
C GLN A 424 6.30 26.57 -17.09
N ALA A 425 5.74 26.53 -15.88
CA ALA A 425 4.51 25.79 -15.60
C ALA A 425 3.32 26.36 -16.39
N SER A 426 3.17 27.68 -16.47
CA SER A 426 2.09 28.32 -17.23
C SER A 426 2.18 28.06 -18.73
N LEU A 427 3.39 28.08 -19.31
CA LEU A 427 3.62 27.72 -20.70
C LEU A 427 3.24 26.27 -20.97
N ARG A 428 3.67 25.35 -20.10
CA ARG A 428 3.30 23.94 -20.23
C ARG A 428 1.80 23.71 -20.10
N PHE A 429 1.12 24.44 -19.22
CA PHE A 429 -0.33 24.37 -19.08
C PHE A 429 -1.04 24.88 -20.34
N LEU A 430 -0.54 25.96 -20.94
CA LEU A 430 -1.03 26.49 -22.22
C LEU A 430 -0.84 25.49 -23.37
N GLU A 431 0.30 24.79 -23.45
CA GLU A 431 0.53 23.75 -24.46
C GLU A 431 -0.54 22.65 -24.44
N LEU A 432 -0.98 22.24 -23.24
CA LEU A 432 -2.03 21.23 -23.06
C LEU A 432 -3.44 21.81 -23.24
N HIS A 433 -3.60 23.12 -23.07
CA HIS A 433 -4.88 23.82 -23.12
C HIS A 433 -4.82 25.10 -23.98
N PRO A 434 -4.53 24.99 -25.29
CA PRO A 434 -4.19 26.14 -26.15
C PRO A 434 -5.30 27.17 -26.36
N GLU A 435 -6.54 26.79 -26.08
CA GLU A 435 -7.74 27.64 -26.21
C GLU A 435 -8.26 28.15 -24.86
N ASN A 436 -7.63 27.79 -23.74
CA ASN A 436 -8.06 28.23 -22.43
C ASN A 436 -7.61 29.70 -22.20
N PRO A 437 -8.54 30.67 -22.04
CA PRO A 437 -8.19 32.07 -21.89
C PRO A 437 -7.40 32.37 -20.60
N ILE A 438 -7.59 31.58 -19.54
CA ILE A 438 -6.82 31.71 -18.29
C ILE A 438 -5.38 31.22 -18.52
N ALA A 439 -5.20 30.12 -19.25
CA ALA A 439 -3.87 29.60 -19.57
C ALA A 439 -3.08 30.59 -20.45
N LEU A 440 -3.74 31.14 -21.48
CA LEU A 440 -3.18 32.19 -22.34
C LEU A 440 -2.76 33.42 -21.53
N ASN A 441 -3.64 33.91 -20.64
CA ASN A 441 -3.35 35.05 -19.80
C ASN A 441 -2.17 34.81 -18.85
N ASN A 442 -2.15 33.67 -18.15
CA ASN A 442 -1.09 33.36 -17.20
C ASN A 442 0.26 33.20 -17.91
N ALA A 443 0.29 32.50 -19.05
CA ALA A 443 1.49 32.37 -19.87
C ALA A 443 2.01 33.75 -20.31
N ALA A 444 1.12 34.64 -20.79
CA ALA A 444 1.48 36.00 -21.16
C ALA A 444 2.01 36.81 -19.97
N TYR A 445 1.32 36.75 -18.83
CA TYR A 445 1.64 37.50 -17.62
C TYR A 445 3.04 37.18 -17.08
N PHE A 446 3.33 35.89 -16.89
CA PHE A 446 4.63 35.47 -16.37
C PHE A 446 5.75 35.63 -17.40
N SER A 447 5.44 35.63 -18.69
CA SER A 447 6.41 35.96 -19.74
C SER A 447 6.76 37.45 -19.72
N TRP A 448 5.78 38.32 -19.50
CA TRP A 448 5.99 39.75 -19.29
C TRP A 448 6.85 40.04 -18.05
N LEU A 449 6.53 39.45 -16.88
CA LEU A 449 7.32 39.66 -15.66
C LEU A 449 8.80 39.29 -15.85
N ARG A 450 9.09 38.26 -16.64
CA ARG A 450 10.47 37.82 -16.95
C ARG A 450 11.10 38.55 -18.14
N ALA A 451 10.41 39.53 -18.73
CA ALA A 451 10.81 40.23 -19.95
C ALA A 451 11.21 39.25 -21.09
N SER A 452 10.46 38.15 -21.22
CA SER A 452 10.74 37.06 -22.16
C SER A 452 9.58 36.87 -23.12
N GLN A 453 9.87 36.59 -24.39
CA GLN A 453 8.88 36.27 -25.43
C GLN A 453 7.75 37.32 -25.54
N LEU A 454 8.06 38.62 -25.40
CA LEU A 454 7.04 39.68 -25.28
C LEU A 454 6.06 39.74 -26.48
N ASP A 455 6.54 39.48 -27.70
CA ASP A 455 5.68 39.45 -28.88
C ASP A 455 4.66 38.29 -28.82
N GLN A 456 5.08 37.15 -28.29
CA GLN A 456 4.20 36.00 -28.12
C GLN A 456 3.26 36.18 -26.92
N ALA A 457 3.76 36.80 -25.84
CA ALA A 457 2.95 37.20 -24.70
C ALA A 457 1.82 38.16 -25.11
N GLU A 458 2.11 39.14 -25.97
CA GLU A 458 1.09 40.03 -26.54
C GLU A 458 0.04 39.24 -27.32
N ALA A 459 0.46 38.33 -28.21
CA ALA A 459 -0.45 37.50 -28.98
C ALA A 459 -1.36 36.63 -28.08
N TRP A 460 -0.80 36.01 -27.03
CA TRP A 460 -1.56 35.22 -26.07
C TRP A 460 -2.55 36.08 -25.27
N ALA A 461 -2.12 37.21 -24.72
CA ALA A 461 -2.98 38.11 -23.95
C ALA A 461 -4.10 38.72 -24.83
N ALA A 462 -3.79 39.07 -26.08
CA ALA A 462 -4.78 39.55 -27.04
C ALA A 462 -5.84 38.48 -27.35
N LYS A 463 -5.42 37.22 -27.56
CA LYS A 463 -6.36 36.10 -27.76
C LYS A 463 -7.20 35.82 -26.50
N ALA A 464 -6.60 35.87 -25.32
CA ALA A 464 -7.32 35.74 -24.05
C ALA A 464 -8.38 36.84 -23.90
N HIS A 465 -8.03 38.09 -24.23
CA HIS A 465 -8.94 39.24 -24.13
C HIS A 465 -10.08 39.15 -25.16
N GLN A 466 -9.81 38.69 -26.39
CA GLN A 466 -10.87 38.43 -27.37
C GLN A 466 -11.88 37.39 -26.88
N THR A 467 -11.42 36.40 -26.13
CA THR A 467 -12.26 35.32 -25.59
C THR A 467 -13.04 35.76 -24.35
N LEU A 468 -12.43 36.57 -23.49
CA LEU A 468 -13.02 37.09 -22.24
C LEU A 468 -12.80 38.61 -22.11
N PRO A 469 -13.51 39.44 -22.90
CA PRO A 469 -13.27 40.89 -22.95
C PRO A 469 -13.61 41.62 -21.65
N GLU A 470 -14.53 41.08 -20.85
CA GLU A 470 -14.95 41.65 -19.57
C GLU A 470 -13.95 41.43 -18.43
N SER A 471 -12.91 40.59 -18.64
CA SER A 471 -11.92 40.31 -17.61
C SER A 471 -10.94 41.46 -17.45
N ARG A 472 -11.03 42.16 -16.31
CA ARG A 472 -10.12 43.26 -15.95
C ARG A 472 -8.67 42.79 -15.80
N GLN A 473 -8.46 41.58 -15.26
CA GLN A 473 -7.12 40.99 -15.11
C GLN A 473 -6.47 40.79 -16.48
N ILE A 474 -7.21 40.21 -17.44
CA ILE A 474 -6.69 39.97 -18.79
C ILE A 474 -6.39 41.28 -19.53
N ALA A 475 -7.29 42.27 -19.41
CA ALA A 475 -7.06 43.60 -19.98
C ALA A 475 -5.83 44.28 -19.36
N SER A 476 -5.62 44.13 -18.05
CA SER A 476 -4.44 44.64 -17.33
C SER A 476 -3.14 44.00 -17.83
N THR A 477 -3.11 42.67 -17.96
CA THR A 477 -1.96 41.94 -18.51
C THR A 477 -1.61 42.40 -19.92
N LEU A 478 -2.61 42.49 -20.82
CA LEU A 478 -2.39 42.97 -22.18
C LEU A 478 -1.90 44.43 -22.19
N ALA A 479 -2.49 45.31 -21.38
CA ALA A 479 -2.07 46.70 -21.27
C ALA A 479 -0.62 46.84 -20.79
N LEU A 480 -0.20 46.06 -19.77
CA LEU A 480 1.17 46.05 -19.27
C LEU A 480 2.18 45.61 -20.34
N ILE A 481 1.83 44.59 -21.13
CA ILE A 481 2.65 44.13 -22.25
C ILE A 481 2.78 45.23 -23.32
N LEU A 482 1.66 45.83 -23.75
CA LEU A 482 1.65 46.92 -24.72
C LEU A 482 2.50 48.11 -24.25
N LEU A 483 2.39 48.49 -22.97
CA LEU A 483 3.20 49.57 -22.38
C LEU A 483 4.69 49.22 -22.40
N SER A 484 5.07 47.97 -22.09
CA SER A 484 6.47 47.53 -22.14
C SER A 484 7.07 47.54 -23.56
N GLN A 485 6.22 47.46 -24.59
CA GLN A 485 6.61 47.54 -26.00
C GLN A 485 6.44 48.95 -26.59
N ASN A 486 6.26 50.00 -25.76
CA ASN A 486 6.02 51.39 -26.18
C ASN A 486 4.74 51.61 -27.01
N LYS A 487 3.74 50.73 -26.91
CA LYS A 487 2.43 50.84 -27.58
C LYS A 487 1.39 51.54 -26.67
N SER A 488 1.76 52.67 -26.08
CA SER A 488 0.95 53.35 -25.05
C SER A 488 -0.44 53.80 -25.52
N GLY A 489 -0.59 54.19 -26.79
CA GLY A 489 -1.91 54.55 -27.34
C GLY A 489 -2.90 53.38 -27.41
N GLN A 490 -2.41 52.15 -27.67
CA GLN A 490 -3.26 50.95 -27.64
C GLN A 490 -3.63 50.58 -26.20
N ALA A 491 -2.67 50.68 -25.28
CA ALA A 491 -2.94 50.47 -23.86
C ALA A 491 -3.93 51.49 -23.28
N GLU A 492 -3.88 52.75 -23.70
CA GLU A 492 -4.84 53.79 -23.31
C GLU A 492 -6.24 53.49 -23.85
N ALA A 493 -6.37 53.07 -25.11
CA ALA A 493 -7.65 52.66 -25.68
C ALA A 493 -8.26 51.47 -24.94
N LEU A 494 -7.42 50.50 -24.54
CA LEU A 494 -7.83 49.31 -23.80
C LEU A 494 -8.25 49.62 -22.35
N LEU A 495 -7.50 50.47 -21.65
CA LEU A 495 -7.77 50.82 -20.26
C LEU A 495 -8.80 51.92 -20.09
N GLY A 496 -9.05 52.75 -21.10
CA GLY A 496 -10.01 53.86 -21.07
C GLY A 496 -11.40 53.51 -20.48
N PRO A 497 -12.05 52.40 -20.90
CA PRO A 497 -13.34 52.00 -20.35
C PRO A 497 -13.25 51.29 -18.99
N ILE A 498 -12.05 50.95 -18.51
CA ILE A 498 -11.83 50.16 -17.28
C ILE A 498 -11.33 51.09 -16.17
N PRO A 499 -12.02 51.20 -15.03
CA PRO A 499 -11.54 52.06 -13.94
C PRO A 499 -10.30 51.49 -13.25
N PRO A 500 -9.44 52.35 -12.66
CA PRO A 500 -8.33 51.89 -11.84
C PRO A 500 -8.86 51.16 -10.59
N GLY A 501 -8.37 49.93 -10.39
CA GLY A 501 -8.66 49.10 -9.23
C GLY A 501 -7.50 48.15 -8.95
N PRO A 502 -7.59 47.29 -7.92
CA PRO A 502 -6.48 46.43 -7.50
C PRO A 502 -5.83 45.63 -8.64
N ASP A 503 -6.62 45.09 -9.58
CA ASP A 503 -6.14 44.28 -10.71
C ASP A 503 -5.52 45.11 -11.85
N THR A 504 -5.89 46.38 -11.98
CA THR A 504 -5.53 47.25 -13.12
C THR A 504 -4.56 48.35 -12.73
N ILE A 505 -4.27 48.52 -11.44
CA ILE A 505 -3.57 49.69 -10.92
C ILE A 505 -2.15 49.82 -11.46
N LEU A 506 -1.42 48.71 -11.60
CA LEU A 506 -0.08 48.72 -12.18
C LEU A 506 -0.10 49.20 -13.62
N ALA A 507 -1.09 48.80 -14.42
CA ALA A 507 -1.25 49.20 -15.80
C ALA A 507 -1.61 50.70 -15.92
N HIS A 508 -2.60 51.17 -15.14
CA HIS A 508 -2.98 52.60 -15.13
C HIS A 508 -1.83 53.51 -14.67
N ALA A 509 -1.15 53.14 -13.58
CA ALA A 509 -0.05 53.93 -13.06
C ALA A 509 1.13 53.97 -14.06
N SER A 510 1.43 52.84 -14.73
CA SER A 510 2.45 52.77 -15.78
C SER A 510 2.09 53.65 -16.98
N LEU A 511 0.82 53.63 -17.43
CA LEU A 511 0.35 54.49 -18.51
C LEU A 511 0.49 55.98 -18.17
N LEU A 512 0.03 56.41 -16.99
CA LEU A 512 0.14 57.81 -16.56
C LEU A 512 1.60 58.26 -16.47
N LYS A 513 2.49 57.39 -15.97
CA LYS A 513 3.92 57.69 -15.89
C LYS A 513 4.55 57.86 -17.27
N ILE A 514 4.23 56.99 -18.24
CA ILE A 514 4.68 57.10 -19.64
C ILE A 514 4.14 58.38 -20.30
N GLN A 515 2.92 58.79 -19.94
CA GLN A 515 2.32 60.04 -20.42
C GLN A 515 2.82 61.30 -19.68
N HIS A 516 3.78 61.17 -18.77
CA HIS A 516 4.27 62.27 -17.91
C HIS A 516 3.17 62.97 -17.09
N LYS A 517 2.10 62.24 -16.74
CA LYS A 517 1.01 62.72 -15.89
C LYS A 517 1.26 62.36 -14.42
N SER A 518 0.85 63.23 -13.50
CA SER A 518 0.96 62.96 -12.06
C SER A 518 -0.05 61.90 -11.63
N LEU A 519 0.37 61.02 -10.71
CA LEU A 519 -0.52 60.06 -10.05
C LEU A 519 -1.33 60.82 -9.00
N ASN A 520 -2.66 60.78 -9.10
CA ASN A 520 -3.53 61.39 -8.08
C ASN A 520 -3.54 60.56 -6.78
N ASN A 521 -4.06 61.15 -5.69
CA ASN A 521 -4.08 60.51 -4.38
C ASN A 521 -4.82 59.16 -4.36
N ASN A 522 -5.89 59.00 -5.15
CA ASN A 522 -6.64 57.75 -5.22
C ASN A 522 -5.79 56.62 -5.83
N ILE A 523 -5.12 56.90 -6.96
CA ILE A 523 -4.24 55.94 -7.63
C ILE A 523 -3.06 55.58 -6.72
N LEU A 524 -2.45 56.56 -6.05
CA LEU A 524 -1.38 56.31 -5.08
C LEU A 524 -1.83 55.43 -3.91
N GLN A 525 -3.04 55.65 -3.40
CA GLN A 525 -3.59 54.84 -2.31
C GLN A 525 -3.81 53.39 -2.76
N ILE A 526 -4.49 53.17 -3.89
CA ILE A 526 -4.73 51.82 -4.43
C ILE A 526 -3.39 51.13 -4.70
N LEU A 527 -2.43 51.83 -5.31
CA LEU A 527 -1.12 51.28 -5.65
C LEU A 527 -0.33 50.85 -4.41
N ARG A 528 -0.39 51.62 -3.31
CA ARG A 528 0.24 51.26 -2.03
C ARG A 528 -0.38 50.03 -1.38
N THR A 529 -1.69 49.86 -1.52
CA THR A 529 -2.44 48.74 -0.92
C THR A 529 -2.56 47.52 -1.84
N ALA A 530 -2.09 47.62 -3.08
CA ALA A 530 -2.16 46.54 -4.05
C ALA A 530 -1.33 45.34 -3.57
N GLN A 531 -1.94 44.16 -3.57
CA GLN A 531 -1.23 42.91 -3.36
C GLN A 531 -0.36 42.64 -4.59
N VAL A 532 0.95 42.58 -4.36
CA VAL A 532 1.96 42.17 -5.33
C VAL A 532 2.71 40.99 -4.70
N THR A 533 2.82 39.92 -5.45
CA THR A 533 3.37 38.64 -4.97
C THR A 533 4.79 38.44 -5.49
N TYR A 534 5.05 38.85 -6.74
CA TYR A 534 6.30 38.57 -7.43
C TYR A 534 7.31 39.73 -7.30
N PRO A 535 8.62 39.46 -7.21
CA PRO A 535 9.64 40.50 -7.07
C PRO A 535 9.59 41.54 -8.19
N GLU A 536 9.28 41.12 -9.42
CA GLU A 536 9.19 42.02 -10.57
C GLU A 536 7.98 42.97 -10.47
N GLU A 537 6.85 42.52 -9.92
CA GLU A 537 5.70 43.39 -9.64
C GLU A 537 6.02 44.42 -8.53
N VAL A 538 6.70 43.97 -7.47
CA VAL A 538 7.13 44.84 -6.36
C VAL A 538 8.06 45.93 -6.90
N ALA A 539 9.06 45.56 -7.70
CA ALA A 539 9.99 46.49 -8.30
C ALA A 539 9.27 47.51 -9.21
N GLN A 540 8.29 47.05 -10.00
CA GLN A 540 7.48 47.92 -10.85
C GLN A 540 6.65 48.90 -10.01
N ARG A 541 5.96 48.41 -8.97
CA ARG A 541 5.15 49.25 -8.07
C ARG A 541 6.01 50.32 -7.39
N ASP A 542 7.16 49.92 -6.83
CA ASP A 542 8.03 50.84 -6.09
C ASP A 542 8.63 51.89 -7.03
N THR A 543 8.94 51.51 -8.27
CA THR A 543 9.33 52.44 -9.34
C THR A 543 8.21 53.45 -9.65
N LEU A 544 6.95 53.03 -9.66
CA LEU A 544 5.80 53.90 -9.92
C LEU A 544 5.50 54.88 -8.77
N LEU A 545 5.73 54.46 -7.52
CA LEU A 545 5.57 55.33 -6.34
C LEU A 545 6.67 56.41 -6.24
N GLY A 546 7.74 56.28 -7.04
CA GLY A 546 8.95 57.09 -6.92
C GLY A 546 9.76 56.57 -5.74
N SER A 547 11.04 56.30 -5.97
CA SER A 547 11.98 55.86 -4.93
C SER A 547 12.16 56.96 -3.88
N ASN A 548 11.25 56.98 -2.91
CA ASN A 548 11.26 57.69 -1.64
C ASN A 548 10.22 57.01 -0.74
N SER A 549 10.56 55.83 -0.23
CA SER A 549 10.04 55.43 1.09
C SER A 549 11.03 55.98 2.12
N PRO A 550 10.58 56.59 3.23
CA PRO A 550 11.42 56.70 4.43
C PRO A 550 11.86 55.30 4.92
#